data_AF-A0A2W5PJZ9-F1
#
_entry.id   AF-A0A2W5PJZ9-F1
#
_cell.length_a   1.000
_cell.length_b   1.000
_cell.length_c   1.000
_cell.angle_alpha   90.00
_cell.angle_beta   90.00
_cell.angle_gamma   90.00
#
_symmetry.space_group_name_H-M   'P 1'
#
loop_
_entity.id
_entity.type
_entity.pdbx_description
1 polymer ?
#
loop_
_entity_poly.entity_id
_entity_poly.type
_entity_poly.pdbx_seq_one_letter_code
_entity_poly.pdbx_strand_id
1 'polypeptide(L)'
;MSRWTVEIEPTDDGRYQWRHVPVGETGTGTAHVGGERFDSAEAARAAGEAALADHDERRADEAAPEVPAHDADTRLGESQAELEAEEDPRL
;
A
#
# COMPACT_ATOMS: atom_id res chain seq x y z
N MET A 1 12.94 -7.89 6.80
CA MET A 1 12.08 -7.71 5.62
C MET A 1 11.38 -9.04 5.36
N SER A 2 10.06 -9.06 5.32
CA SER A 2 9.30 -10.27 4.95
C SER A 2 9.55 -10.54 3.48
N ARG A 3 10.34 -11.57 3.17
CA ARG A 3 10.61 -11.98 1.79
C ARG A 3 9.52 -12.95 1.37
N TRP A 4 9.02 -12.83 0.16
CA TRP A 4 8.01 -13.74 -0.39
C TRP A 4 8.58 -14.41 -1.65
N THR A 5 8.20 -15.67 -1.88
CA THR A 5 8.53 -16.44 -3.09
C THR A 5 7.24 -16.82 -3.81
N VAL A 6 7.28 -16.81 -5.15
CA VAL A 6 6.23 -17.34 -6.01
C VAL A 6 6.45 -18.84 -6.23
N GLU A 7 5.51 -19.66 -5.78
CA GLU A 7 5.43 -21.09 -6.07
C GLU A 7 4.32 -21.35 -7.09
N ILE A 8 4.52 -22.34 -7.95
CA ILE A 8 3.55 -22.72 -8.99
C ILE A 8 3.04 -24.11 -8.68
N GLU A 9 1.74 -24.24 -8.53
CA GLU A 9 1.07 -25.49 -8.22
C GLU A 9 0.20 -25.92 -9.42
N PRO A 10 0.32 -27.18 -9.90
CA PRO A 10 -0.60 -27.73 -10.87
C PRO A 10 -1.98 -27.95 -10.20
N THR A 11 -3.03 -27.72 -10.95
CA THR A 11 -4.42 -27.90 -10.54
C THR A 11 -4.99 -29.18 -11.14
N ASP A 12 -6.06 -29.71 -10.55
CA ASP A 12 -6.74 -30.93 -10.99
C ASP A 12 -7.27 -30.83 -12.45
N ASP A 13 -7.57 -29.62 -12.92
CA ASP A 13 -8.02 -29.32 -14.29
C ASP A 13 -6.87 -29.31 -15.32
N GLY A 14 -5.64 -29.65 -14.93
CA GLY A 14 -4.46 -29.61 -15.80
C GLY A 14 -3.89 -28.19 -16.04
N ARG A 15 -4.40 -27.19 -15.33
CA ARG A 15 -3.91 -25.80 -15.36
C ARG A 15 -2.92 -25.53 -14.22
N TYR A 16 -2.27 -24.38 -14.26
CA TYR A 16 -1.32 -23.91 -13.25
C TYR A 16 -1.88 -22.73 -12.47
N GLN A 17 -1.56 -22.67 -11.18
CA GLN A 17 -1.91 -21.59 -10.27
C GLN A 17 -0.65 -21.10 -9.56
N TRP A 18 -0.57 -19.80 -9.30
CA TRP A 18 0.53 -19.22 -8.52
C TRP A 18 0.13 -19.00 -7.07
N ARG A 19 1.11 -19.10 -6.18
CA ARG A 19 0.97 -18.87 -4.74
C ARG A 19 2.19 -18.12 -4.20
N HIS A 20 1.94 -17.08 -3.41
CA HIS A 20 2.97 -16.41 -2.63
C HIS A 20 3.13 -17.09 -1.29
N VAL A 21 4.36 -17.52 -0.99
CA VAL A 21 4.72 -18.15 0.27
C VAL A 21 5.76 -17.28 0.98
N PRO A 22 5.55 -16.95 2.27
CA PRO A 22 6.51 -16.17 3.01
C PRO A 22 7.78 -17.01 3.25
N VAL A 23 8.93 -16.41 2.96
CA VAL A 23 10.25 -16.98 3.16
C VAL A 23 10.90 -16.27 4.35
N GLY A 24 10.98 -16.97 5.49
CA GLY A 24 11.63 -16.46 6.70
C GLY A 24 11.40 -17.36 7.93
N GLU A 25 12.30 -17.27 8.91
CA GLU A 25 12.34 -18.12 10.12
C GLU A 25 11.07 -18.06 10.98
N THR A 26 10.30 -16.97 10.89
CA THR A 26 9.06 -16.79 11.66
C THR A 26 7.81 -17.34 10.97
N GLY A 27 7.80 -17.61 9.66
CA GLY A 27 6.65 -18.20 8.96
C GLY A 27 5.29 -17.52 9.16
N THR A 28 5.24 -16.32 9.76
CA THR A 28 4.01 -15.64 10.20
C THR A 28 3.35 -14.85 9.05
N GLY A 29 3.27 -15.46 7.87
CA GLY A 29 2.53 -14.94 6.74
C GLY A 29 1.53 -15.96 6.25
N THR A 30 0.27 -15.57 6.10
CA THR A 30 -0.70 -16.41 5.38
C THR A 30 -0.27 -16.45 3.92
N ALA A 31 -0.11 -17.66 3.37
CA ALA A 31 0.16 -17.78 1.95
C ALA A 31 -1.01 -17.21 1.15
N HIS A 32 -0.70 -16.40 0.14
CA HIS A 32 -1.70 -15.81 -0.75
C HIS A 32 -1.73 -16.60 -2.06
N VAL A 33 -2.92 -17.00 -2.51
CA VAL A 33 -3.09 -17.77 -3.73
C VAL A 33 -3.81 -16.90 -4.76
N GLY A 34 -3.28 -16.84 -5.98
CA GLY A 34 -3.94 -16.16 -7.08
C GLY A 34 -5.22 -16.87 -7.49
N GLY A 35 -6.32 -16.13 -7.68
CA GLY A 35 -7.61 -16.71 -8.11
C GLY A 35 -7.61 -17.22 -9.55
N GLU A 36 -6.65 -16.78 -10.37
CA GLU A 36 -6.53 -17.11 -11.78
C GLU A 36 -5.82 -18.44 -12.03
N ARG A 37 -6.24 -19.12 -13.11
CA ARG A 37 -5.62 -20.36 -13.58
C ARG A 37 -5.09 -20.17 -14.99
N PHE A 38 -3.89 -20.70 -15.25
CA PHE A 38 -3.14 -20.48 -16.48
C PHE A 38 -2.84 -21.81 -17.16
N ASP A 39 -2.79 -21.81 -18.49
CA ASP A 39 -2.47 -23.03 -19.25
C ASP A 39 -0.97 -23.40 -19.19
N SER A 40 -0.12 -22.48 -18.71
CA SER A 40 1.33 -22.66 -18.61
C SER A 40 1.88 -22.20 -17.26
N ALA A 41 2.85 -22.94 -16.72
CA ALA A 41 3.55 -22.58 -15.49
C ALA A 41 4.27 -21.22 -15.59
N GLU A 42 4.83 -20.89 -16.76
CA GLU A 42 5.49 -19.61 -17.01
C GLU A 42 4.50 -18.43 -16.93
N ALA A 43 3.28 -18.60 -17.45
CA ALA A 43 2.24 -17.58 -17.37
C ALA A 43 1.76 -17.35 -15.93
N ALA A 44 1.58 -18.45 -15.17
CA ALA A 44 1.26 -18.37 -13.75
C ALA A 44 2.37 -17.65 -12.96
N ARG A 45 3.64 -17.95 -13.27
CA ARG A 45 4.79 -17.32 -12.63
C ARG A 45 4.85 -15.83 -12.91
N ALA A 46 4.73 -15.42 -14.18
CA ALA A 46 4.73 -14.01 -14.55
C ALA A 46 3.60 -13.24 -13.86
N ALA A 47 2.40 -13.82 -13.77
CA ALA A 47 1.28 -13.22 -13.05
C ALA A 47 1.55 -13.09 -11.55
N GLY A 48 2.11 -14.12 -10.92
CA GLY A 48 2.50 -14.08 -9.51
C GLY A 48 3.61 -13.07 -9.23
N GLU A 49 4.61 -12.92 -10.10
CA GLU A 49 5.67 -11.93 -9.95
C GLU A 49 5.13 -10.50 -10.12
N ALA A 50 4.24 -10.26 -11.08
CA ALA A 50 3.57 -8.97 -11.26
C ALA A 50 2.71 -8.58 -10.05
N ALA A 51 1.94 -9.52 -9.50
CA ALA A 51 1.13 -9.29 -8.30
C ALA A 51 2.00 -8.97 -7.06
N LEU A 52 3.19 -9.56 -6.96
CA LEU A 52 4.13 -9.26 -5.87
C LEU A 52 4.70 -7.84 -6.01
N ALA A 53 5.02 -7.42 -7.24
CA ALA A 53 5.50 -6.07 -7.54
C ALA A 53 4.44 -5.01 -7.22
N ASP A 54 3.20 -5.19 -7.68
CA ASP A 54 2.08 -4.28 -7.36
C ASP A 54 1.89 -4.13 -5.85
N HIS A 55 1.93 -5.25 -5.10
CA HIS A 55 1.81 -5.20 -3.65
C HIS A 55 2.97 -4.44 -2.98
N ASP A 56 4.20 -4.57 -3.49
CA ASP A 56 5.35 -3.82 -2.97
C ASP A 56 5.24 -2.32 -3.29
N GLU A 57 4.80 -1.97 -4.50
CA GLU A 57 4.54 -0.58 -4.92
C GLU A 57 3.45 0.08 -4.06
N ARG A 58 2.32 -0.60 -3.82
CA ARG A 58 1.26 -0.09 -2.94
C ARG A 58 1.74 0.05 -1.50
N ARG A 59 2.55 -0.89 -1.00
CA ARG A 59 3.18 -0.78 0.33
C ARG A 59 4.18 0.35 0.43
N ALA A 60 4.91 0.66 -0.64
CA ALA A 60 5.82 1.80 -0.68
C ALA A 60 5.05 3.13 -0.68
N ASP A 61 3.90 3.18 -1.36
CA ASP A 61 2.98 4.33 -1.36
C ASP A 61 2.31 4.52 0.02
N GLU A 62 1.81 3.44 0.65
CA GLU A 62 1.24 3.47 2.01
C GLU A 62 2.29 3.74 3.11
N ALA A 63 3.57 3.45 2.85
CA ALA A 63 4.67 3.74 3.75
C ALA A 63 5.32 5.11 3.48
N ALA A 64 4.98 5.77 2.37
CA ALA A 64 5.26 7.18 2.23
C ALA A 64 4.43 7.89 3.32
N PRO A 65 5.02 8.75 4.15
CA PRO A 65 4.23 9.48 5.13
C PRO A 65 3.14 10.21 4.35
N GLU A 66 1.88 9.89 4.65
CA GLU A 66 0.74 10.73 4.32
C GLU A 66 1.02 12.10 4.95
N VAL A 67 1.76 12.95 4.25
CA VAL A 67 1.93 14.34 4.63
C VAL A 67 0.51 14.89 4.53
N PRO A 68 -0.13 15.31 5.64
CA PRO A 68 -1.42 15.93 5.52
C PRO A 68 -1.20 17.16 4.63
N ALA A 69 -1.77 17.14 3.43
CA ALA A 69 -1.90 18.32 2.60
C ALA A 69 -2.91 19.25 3.29
N HIS A 70 -2.52 19.82 4.42
CA HIS A 70 -3.27 20.81 5.17
C HIS A 70 -2.40 22.03 5.46
N ASP A 71 -1.81 22.56 4.39
CA ASP A 71 -1.21 23.88 4.37
C ASP A 71 -2.06 24.76 3.44
N ALA A 72 -3.14 25.34 3.98
CA ALA A 72 -3.82 26.46 3.32
C ALA A 72 -4.77 27.29 4.23
N ASP A 73 -5.23 26.80 5.39
CA ASP A 73 -6.23 27.54 6.19
C ASP A 73 -5.78 28.04 7.57
N THR A 74 -4.58 27.66 8.05
CA THR A 74 -4.08 28.10 9.36
C THR A 74 -3.14 29.32 9.28
N ARG A 75 -3.30 30.16 8.25
CA ARG A 75 -2.63 31.48 8.19
C ARG A 75 -3.60 32.65 7.98
N LEU A 76 -4.89 32.43 8.20
CA LEU A 76 -5.92 33.48 8.24
C LEU A 76 -6.56 33.60 9.63
N GLY A 77 -5.94 33.04 10.67
CA GLY A 77 -6.34 33.22 12.08
C GLY A 77 -5.51 34.25 12.85
N GLU A 78 -4.31 34.58 12.38
CA GLU A 78 -3.40 35.50 13.10
C GLU A 78 -3.52 36.97 12.66
N SER A 79 -4.36 37.28 11.66
CA SER A 79 -4.62 38.66 11.21
C SER A 79 -6.00 39.21 11.64
N GLN A 80 -6.81 38.45 12.37
CA GLN A 80 -8.08 38.98 12.93
C GLN A 80 -7.96 39.46 14.38
N ALA A 81 -6.88 39.12 15.10
CA ALA A 81 -6.67 39.57 16.49
C ALA A 81 -6.08 40.99 16.61
N GLU A 82 -5.70 41.64 15.50
CA GLU A 82 -5.16 43.02 15.48
C GLU A 82 -6.22 44.08 15.14
N LEU A 83 -7.51 43.74 15.10
CA LEU A 83 -8.60 44.69 14.83
C LEU A 83 -9.60 44.90 15.99
N GLU A 84 -9.32 44.37 17.19
CA GLU A 84 -10.18 44.57 18.38
C GLU A 84 -9.44 45.25 19.56
N ALA A 85 -8.29 45.90 19.32
CA ALA A 85 -7.51 46.55 20.37
C ALA A 85 -7.26 48.06 20.18
N GLU A 86 -7.92 48.72 19.24
CA GLU A 86 -7.73 50.18 19.04
C GLU A 86 -9.01 50.94 18.67
N GLU A 87 -10.15 50.63 19.30
CA GLU A 87 -11.27 51.57 19.36
C GLU A 87 -11.96 51.52 20.74
N ASP A 88 -11.26 52.01 21.78
CA ASP A 88 -11.96 52.68 22.89
C ASP A 88 -11.65 54.19 22.85
N PRO A 89 -12.53 54.99 22.22
CA PRO A 89 -12.58 56.42 22.44
C PRO A 89 -13.81 56.75 23.30
N ARG A 90 -13.78 56.45 24.61
CA ARG A 90 -14.29 57.32 25.72
C ARG A 90 -14.68 56.49 26.96
N LEU A 91 -13.88 56.60 28.02
CA LEU A 91 -14.36 56.85 29.39
C LEU A 91 -13.26 57.41 30.29
#